data_AF-A0A6G1CWS0-F1
#
_entry.id   AF-A0A6G1CWS0-F1
#
_cell.length_a   1.000
_cell.length_b   1.000
_cell.length_c   1.000
_cell.angle_alpha   90.00
_cell.angle_beta   90.00
_cell.angle_gamma   90.00
#
_symmetry.space_group_name_H-M   'P 1'
#
loop_
_entity.id
_entity.type
_entity.pdbx_description
1 polymer ?
#
loop_
_entity_poly.entity_id
_entity_poly.type
_entity_poly.pdbx_seq_one_letter_code
_entity_poly.pdbx_strand_id
1 'polypeptide(L)'
;MDSGAGGDLRSSIKKWNVIYPVYLNSKKTVAEGRRIASGKACPDPTCVEIADCCSYLKIPHAIELDKAYPRDFFQVGRVRVQLKKDDGSPVNPAIKTKSYSFRTFLPPHAATSPSPVIRAVQPIPSGMGLLRCTEKQLLIQIAELVPKHHGRTKKQETAASSTAGTSKGGKGGKKKK
;
A
#
# COMPACT_ATOMS: atom_id res chain seq x y z
N MET A 1 -30.22 34.43 -2.49
CA MET A 1 -28.78 34.43 -2.79
C MET A 1 -28.26 33.03 -2.49
N ASP A 2 -28.09 32.17 -3.51
CA ASP A 2 -27.43 30.88 -3.33
C ASP A 2 -25.93 31.09 -3.56
N SER A 3 -25.19 31.23 -2.45
CA SER A 3 -23.76 31.50 -2.47
C SER A 3 -23.02 30.23 -2.87
N GLY A 4 -22.63 30.18 -4.15
CA GLY A 4 -21.81 29.12 -4.71
C GLY A 4 -20.54 28.91 -3.89
N ALA A 5 -20.42 27.71 -3.30
CA ALA A 5 -19.19 27.19 -2.72
C ALA A 5 -18.21 26.79 -3.84
N GLY A 6 -17.77 27.77 -4.63
CA GLY A 6 -16.71 27.63 -5.64
C GLY A 6 -15.33 27.69 -5.00
N GLY A 7 -15.04 26.81 -4.04
CA GLY A 7 -13.66 26.60 -3.60
C GLY A 7 -12.89 25.91 -4.73
N ASP A 8 -11.75 26.46 -5.14
CA ASP A 8 -10.97 25.90 -6.25
C ASP A 8 -10.75 24.39 -6.05
N LEU A 9 -11.26 23.56 -6.96
CA LEU A 9 -11.10 22.09 -6.92
C LEU A 9 -9.62 21.70 -6.71
N ARG A 10 -8.72 22.48 -7.33
CA ARG A 10 -7.26 22.33 -7.21
C ARG A 10 -6.73 22.56 -5.79
N SER A 11 -7.34 23.45 -5.01
CA SER A 11 -6.99 23.71 -3.61
C SER A 11 -7.50 22.60 -2.69
N SER A 12 -8.69 22.05 -2.98
CA SER A 12 -9.25 20.92 -2.24
C SER A 12 -8.45 19.62 -2.46
N ILE A 13 -7.96 19.38 -3.68
CA ILE A 13 -7.11 18.20 -4.01
C ILE A 13 -5.84 18.15 -3.15
N LYS A 14 -5.24 19.30 -2.79
CA LYS A 14 -4.03 19.33 -1.94
C LYS A 14 -4.27 18.77 -0.53
N LYS A 15 -5.52 18.78 -0.05
CA LYS A 15 -5.94 18.25 1.26
C LYS A 15 -6.22 16.74 1.22
N TRP A 16 -6.37 16.15 0.04
CA TRP A 16 -6.68 14.73 -0.14
C TRP A 16 -5.54 13.83 0.34
N ASN A 17 -5.86 12.59 0.69
CA ASN A 17 -4.87 11.60 1.14
C ASN A 17 -3.89 11.28 0.00
N VAL A 18 -2.65 10.99 0.37
CA VAL A 18 -1.57 10.67 -0.58
C VAL A 18 -1.33 9.18 -0.58
N ILE A 19 -1.31 8.58 -1.77
CA ILE A 19 -0.90 7.20 -2.00
C ILE A 19 0.28 7.22 -2.97
N TYR A 20 1.41 6.66 -2.53
CA TYR A 20 2.53 6.34 -3.41
C TYR A 20 2.46 4.85 -3.79
N PRO A 21 2.89 4.46 -5.00
CA PRO A 21 2.90 3.05 -5.40
C PRO A 21 3.69 2.14 -4.45
N VAL A 22 4.80 2.64 -3.90
CA VAL A 22 5.65 1.93 -2.92
C VAL A 22 4.86 1.43 -1.70
N TYR A 23 3.77 2.11 -1.31
CA TYR A 23 2.98 1.71 -0.16
C TYR A 23 2.34 0.34 -0.30
N LEU A 24 2.03 -0.04 -1.55
CA LEU A 24 1.35 -1.26 -1.96
C LEU A 24 2.32 -2.32 -2.48
N ASN A 25 3.60 -1.96 -2.69
CA ASN A 25 4.57 -2.80 -3.34
C ASN A 25 5.03 -3.94 -2.41
N SER A 26 4.78 -5.19 -2.81
CA SER A 26 5.19 -6.37 -2.04
C SER A 26 6.70 -6.58 -1.98
N LYS A 27 7.43 -6.12 -3.01
CA LYS A 27 8.89 -6.24 -3.12
C LYS A 27 9.66 -5.29 -2.20
N LYS A 28 9.01 -4.22 -1.74
CA LYS A 28 9.60 -3.23 -0.82
C LYS A 28 9.24 -3.59 0.61
N THR A 29 10.16 -3.44 1.54
CA THR A 29 9.99 -3.66 2.98
C THR A 29 9.22 -2.53 3.65
N VAL A 30 8.80 -2.72 4.91
CA VAL A 30 8.20 -1.64 5.72
C VAL A 30 9.21 -0.48 5.90
N ALA A 31 10.49 -0.82 6.08
CA ALA A 31 11.57 0.16 6.16
C ALA A 31 11.84 0.89 4.84
N GLU A 32 11.38 0.37 3.70
CA GLU A 32 11.46 1.07 2.40
C GLU A 32 10.18 1.83 2.06
N GLY A 33 9.12 1.71 2.88
CA GLY A 33 7.90 2.49 2.72
C GLY A 33 6.62 1.68 2.53
N ARG A 34 6.69 0.34 2.47
CA ARG A 34 5.48 -0.50 2.38
C ARG A 34 4.59 -0.30 3.60
N ARG A 35 3.27 -0.13 3.38
CA ARG A 35 2.30 0.19 4.45
C ARG A 35 1.28 -0.91 4.73
N ILE A 36 1.25 -1.94 3.88
CA ILE A 36 0.40 -3.12 4.02
C ILE A 36 1.24 -4.39 4.23
N ALA A 37 0.59 -5.45 4.74
CA ALA A 37 1.22 -6.75 4.90
C ALA A 37 1.65 -7.31 3.53
N SER A 38 2.81 -7.96 3.46
CA SER A 38 3.36 -8.51 2.22
C SER A 38 2.40 -9.47 1.51
N GLY A 39 1.66 -10.31 2.26
CA GLY A 39 0.69 -11.26 1.69
C GLY A 39 -0.56 -10.62 1.06
N LYS A 40 -0.84 -9.34 1.36
CA LYS A 40 -1.94 -8.58 0.72
C LYS A 40 -1.42 -7.55 -0.28
N ALA A 41 -0.11 -7.45 -0.44
CA ALA A 41 0.54 -6.48 -1.29
C ALA A 41 0.67 -6.99 -2.73
N CYS A 42 0.76 -6.07 -3.67
CA CYS A 42 0.92 -6.38 -5.09
C CYS A 42 2.36 -6.08 -5.52
N PRO A 43 3.00 -6.92 -6.35
CA PRO A 43 4.31 -6.58 -6.91
C PRO A 43 4.17 -5.47 -7.97
N ASP A 44 5.10 -4.51 -7.94
CA ASP A 44 5.28 -3.42 -8.92
C ASP A 44 3.99 -2.68 -9.33
N PRO A 45 3.22 -2.13 -8.37
CA PRO A 45 2.04 -1.33 -8.69
C PRO A 45 2.43 -0.04 -9.41
N THR A 46 1.60 0.40 -10.35
CA THR A 46 1.74 1.68 -11.07
C THR A 46 0.70 2.70 -10.64
N CYS A 47 0.98 4.00 -10.82
CA CYS A 47 0.01 5.05 -10.51
C CYS A 47 -1.29 4.95 -11.31
N VAL A 48 -1.20 4.46 -12.56
CA VAL A 48 -2.35 4.29 -13.45
C VAL A 48 -3.27 3.19 -12.92
N GLU A 49 -2.72 2.02 -12.56
CA GLU A 49 -3.51 0.93 -11.98
C GLU A 49 -4.18 1.34 -10.66
N ILE A 50 -3.48 2.10 -9.82
CA ILE A 50 -4.03 2.63 -8.57
C ILE A 50 -5.20 3.57 -8.86
N ALA A 51 -5.07 4.45 -9.86
CA ALA A 51 -6.12 5.36 -10.29
C ALA A 51 -7.33 4.62 -10.88
N ASP A 52 -7.11 3.61 -11.73
CA ASP A 52 -8.16 2.77 -12.29
C ASP A 52 -8.95 2.04 -11.19
N CYS A 53 -8.25 1.51 -10.19
CA CYS A 53 -8.90 0.89 -9.02
C CYS A 53 -9.69 1.93 -8.19
N CYS A 54 -9.18 3.14 -8.02
CA CYS A 54 -9.91 4.22 -7.34
C CYS A 54 -11.15 4.64 -8.13
N SER A 55 -11.06 4.69 -9.46
CA SER A 55 -12.18 4.95 -10.37
C SER A 55 -13.27 3.88 -10.26
N TYR A 56 -12.86 2.60 -10.24
CA TYR A 56 -13.76 1.47 -10.02
C TYR A 56 -14.48 1.56 -8.67
N LEU A 57 -13.77 1.94 -7.61
CA LEU A 57 -14.31 2.17 -6.27
C LEU A 57 -15.10 3.50 -6.15
N LYS A 58 -15.27 4.25 -7.25
CA LYS A 58 -15.98 5.53 -7.29
C LYS A 58 -15.41 6.56 -6.30
N ILE A 59 -14.09 6.55 -6.13
CA ILE A 59 -13.35 7.51 -5.30
C ILE A 59 -12.78 8.61 -6.20
N PRO A 60 -13.07 9.89 -5.90
CA PRO A 60 -12.39 11.01 -6.52
C PRO A 60 -10.89 10.92 -6.30
N HIS A 61 -10.13 10.97 -7.39
CA HIS A 61 -8.68 10.84 -7.37
C HIS A 61 -8.02 11.78 -8.38
N ALA A 62 -6.75 12.08 -8.17
CA ALA A 62 -5.91 12.85 -9.08
C ALA A 62 -4.50 12.25 -9.12
N ILE A 63 -3.93 12.12 -10.31
CA ILE A 63 -2.56 11.59 -10.51
C ILE A 63 -1.60 12.76 -10.68
N GLU A 64 -0.49 12.73 -9.96
CA GLU A 64 0.63 13.65 -10.06
C GLU A 64 1.88 12.84 -10.46
N LEU A 65 2.12 12.72 -11.77
CA LEU A 65 3.23 11.92 -12.31
C LEU A 65 4.62 12.55 -12.09
N ASP A 66 4.66 13.86 -11.86
CA ASP A 66 5.86 14.66 -11.64
C ASP A 66 6.43 14.55 -10.21
N LYS A 67 5.74 13.85 -9.30
CA LYS A 67 6.12 13.74 -7.89
C LYS A 67 6.75 12.40 -7.59
N ALA A 68 7.93 12.42 -6.97
CA ALA A 68 8.61 11.22 -6.52
C ALA A 68 8.34 10.90 -5.04
N TYR A 69 8.50 9.64 -4.68
CA TYR A 69 8.45 9.20 -3.29
C TYR A 69 9.67 9.74 -2.52
N PRO A 70 9.49 10.44 -1.38
CA PRO A 70 10.61 11.12 -0.70
C PRO A 70 11.77 10.23 -0.25
N ARG A 71 11.54 8.91 -0.06
CA ARG A 71 12.58 7.95 0.36
C ARG A 71 13.31 7.31 -0.83
N ASP A 72 12.74 7.37 -2.04
CA ASP A 72 13.27 6.76 -3.25
C ASP A 72 12.86 7.61 -4.47
N PHE A 73 13.77 8.45 -4.95
CA PHE A 73 13.51 9.39 -6.03
C PHE A 73 13.17 8.69 -7.36
N PHE A 74 13.60 7.44 -7.54
CA PHE A 74 13.29 6.65 -8.74
C PHE A 74 11.85 6.12 -8.75
N GLN A 75 11.16 6.16 -7.60
CA GLN A 75 9.75 5.78 -7.49
C GLN A 75 8.88 7.02 -7.76
N VAL A 76 8.64 7.27 -9.05
CA VAL A 76 7.86 8.41 -9.53
C VAL A 76 6.36 8.13 -9.54
N GLY A 77 5.61 9.21 -9.41
CA GLY A 77 4.17 9.25 -9.40
C GLY A 77 3.56 9.21 -7.99
N ARG A 78 2.52 10.02 -7.82
CA ARG A 78 1.75 10.17 -6.59
C ARG A 78 0.27 10.23 -6.93
N VAL A 79 -0.57 9.50 -6.19
CA VAL A 79 -2.02 9.54 -6.36
C VAL A 79 -2.64 10.22 -5.15
N ARG A 80 -3.44 11.26 -5.39
CA ARG A 80 -4.27 11.92 -4.38
C ARG A 80 -5.65 11.30 -4.40
N VAL A 81 -6.21 10.97 -3.24
CA VAL A 81 -7.53 10.34 -3.11
C VAL A 81 -8.39 11.01 -2.05
N GLN A 82 -9.65 11.29 -2.38
CA GLN A 82 -10.60 11.85 -1.44
C GLN A 82 -11.28 10.73 -0.65
N LEU A 83 -10.88 10.54 0.61
CA LEU A 83 -11.53 9.53 1.48
C LEU A 83 -12.77 10.07 2.19
N LYS A 84 -12.77 11.36 2.50
CA LYS A 84 -13.84 12.04 3.21
C LYS A 84 -14.28 13.27 2.42
N LYS A 85 -15.59 13.51 2.42
CA LYS A 85 -16.17 14.75 1.90
C LYS A 85 -15.95 15.89 2.91
N ASP A 86 -16.25 17.12 2.51
CA ASP A 86 -16.12 18.30 3.36
C ASP A 86 -17.06 18.28 4.59
N ASP A 87 -18.15 17.50 4.53
CA ASP A 87 -19.05 17.22 5.66
C ASP A 87 -18.50 16.18 6.65
N GLY A 88 -17.32 15.61 6.38
CA GLY A 88 -16.68 14.57 7.19
C GLY A 88 -17.19 13.14 6.94
N SER A 89 -18.22 12.96 6.11
CA SER A 89 -18.74 11.65 5.72
C SER A 89 -17.77 10.90 4.79
N PRO A 90 -17.73 9.56 4.82
CA PRO A 90 -16.88 8.79 3.93
C PRO A 90 -17.41 8.88 2.49
N VAL A 91 -16.51 9.12 1.52
CA VAL A 91 -16.90 9.24 0.11
C VAL A 91 -17.49 7.93 -0.42
N ASN A 92 -16.91 6.80 -0.03
CA ASN A 92 -17.47 5.49 -0.32
C ASN A 92 -17.64 4.70 0.99
N PRO A 93 -18.89 4.36 1.39
CA PRO A 93 -19.16 3.59 2.60
C PRO A 93 -18.64 2.14 2.54
N ALA A 94 -18.28 1.61 1.38
CA ALA A 94 -17.63 0.30 1.25
C ALA A 94 -16.16 0.33 1.72
N ILE A 95 -15.56 1.51 1.80
CA ILE A 95 -14.22 1.78 2.36
C ILE A 95 -14.38 2.23 3.82
N LYS A 96 -15.35 1.65 4.53
CA LYS A 96 -15.40 1.79 5.98
C LYS A 96 -14.27 0.99 6.57
N THR A 97 -13.70 1.52 7.64
CA THR A 97 -12.88 0.77 8.58
C THR A 97 -13.60 -0.54 8.84
N LYS A 98 -13.08 -1.67 8.33
CA LYS A 98 -13.46 -2.94 8.94
C LYS A 98 -12.89 -2.81 10.34
N SER A 99 -13.72 -2.38 11.29
CA SER A 99 -13.48 -2.70 12.69
C SER A 99 -13.37 -4.21 12.65
N TYR A 100 -12.12 -4.68 12.65
CA TYR A 100 -11.80 -6.09 12.72
C TYR A 100 -12.17 -6.44 14.15
N SER A 101 -13.48 -6.57 14.41
CA SER A 101 -13.96 -7.41 15.49
C SER A 101 -13.40 -8.76 15.12
N PHE A 102 -12.30 -9.11 15.77
CA PHE A 102 -11.78 -10.46 15.80
C PHE A 102 -12.85 -11.29 16.51
N ARG A 103 -13.96 -11.54 15.82
CA ARG A 103 -14.67 -12.80 15.99
C ARG A 103 -13.72 -13.81 15.40
N THR A 104 -12.78 -14.24 16.24
CA THR A 104 -12.31 -15.61 16.20
C THR A 104 -13.57 -16.44 16.02
N PHE A 105 -13.79 -16.97 14.83
CA PHE A 105 -14.45 -18.25 14.76
C PHE A 105 -13.46 -19.20 15.42
N LEU A 106 -13.56 -19.29 16.74
CA LEU A 106 -13.07 -20.45 17.47
C LEU A 106 -13.84 -21.61 16.82
N PRO A 107 -13.19 -22.55 16.13
CA PRO A 107 -13.89 -23.72 15.66
C PRO A 107 -14.48 -24.41 16.91
N PRO A 108 -15.78 -24.78 16.94
CA PRO A 108 -16.28 -25.68 17.95
C PRO A 108 -15.69 -27.06 17.66
N HIS A 109 -14.43 -27.27 18.01
CA HIS A 109 -13.83 -28.59 17.97
C HIS A 109 -13.72 -29.10 19.39
N ALA A 110 -14.70 -29.97 19.70
CA ALA A 110 -14.69 -31.02 20.70
C ALA A 110 -13.69 -30.90 21.86
N ALA A 111 -14.24 -30.68 23.05
CA ALA A 111 -13.58 -30.98 24.30
C ALA A 111 -13.08 -32.44 24.31
N THR A 112 -11.78 -32.63 24.50
CA THR A 112 -11.22 -33.82 25.16
C THR A 112 -9.88 -33.45 25.81
N SER A 113 -9.89 -33.52 27.14
CA SER A 113 -8.79 -33.78 28.08
C SER A 113 -7.86 -32.63 28.54
N PRO A 114 -7.60 -32.49 29.87
CA PRO A 114 -6.78 -31.46 30.47
C PRO A 114 -5.31 -31.90 30.67
N SER A 115 -4.37 -30.99 30.43
CA SER A 115 -3.05 -31.01 31.08
C SER A 115 -2.47 -29.59 31.10
N PRO A 116 -2.05 -29.08 32.27
CA PRO A 116 -1.58 -27.71 32.39
C PRO A 116 -0.08 -27.65 32.08
N VAL A 117 0.27 -27.04 30.95
CA VAL A 117 1.61 -26.46 30.78
C VAL A 117 1.45 -25.00 30.37
N ILE A 118 1.72 -24.15 31.36
CA ILE A 118 1.75 -22.70 31.28
C ILE A 118 2.70 -22.31 30.14
N ARG A 119 2.16 -21.75 29.07
CA ARG A 119 2.92 -20.91 28.14
C ARG A 119 2.24 -19.55 28.10
N ALA A 120 2.88 -18.59 28.75
CA ALA A 120 2.56 -17.18 28.66
C ALA A 120 2.54 -16.75 27.20
N VAL A 121 1.35 -16.48 26.65
CA VAL A 121 1.23 -15.75 25.39
C VAL A 121 1.44 -14.28 25.73
N GLN A 122 2.59 -13.77 25.29
CA GLN A 122 2.98 -12.38 25.39
C GLN A 122 1.91 -11.48 24.74
N PRO A 123 1.50 -10.36 25.38
CA PRO A 123 0.68 -9.37 24.71
C PRO A 123 1.49 -8.72 23.57
N ILE A 124 0.94 -8.78 22.37
CA ILE A 124 1.52 -8.19 21.16
C ILE A 124 1.55 -6.66 21.35
N PRO A 125 2.67 -5.97 21.09
CA PRO A 125 2.84 -4.57 21.47
C PRO A 125 1.88 -3.62 20.77
N SER A 126 1.18 -2.85 21.59
CA SER A 126 0.52 -1.59 21.29
C SER A 126 1.51 -0.59 20.70
N GLY A 127 1.34 -0.28 19.42
CA GLY A 127 2.17 0.70 18.71
C GLY A 127 1.92 0.76 17.22
N MET A 128 0.72 0.42 16.74
CA MET A 128 0.40 0.66 15.34
C MET A 128 0.06 2.13 15.16
N GLY A 129 1.03 2.90 14.65
CA GLY A 129 0.81 4.25 14.14
C GLY A 129 -0.51 4.31 13.38
N LEU A 130 -1.40 5.17 13.88
CA LEU A 130 -2.77 5.34 13.46
C LEU A 130 -2.81 5.93 12.05
N LEU A 131 -2.43 5.13 11.06
CA LEU A 131 -2.88 5.38 9.71
C LEU A 131 -4.39 5.18 9.76
N ARG A 132 -5.13 6.30 9.68
CA ARG A 132 -6.59 6.36 9.78
C ARG A 132 -7.16 5.13 9.11
N CYS A 133 -7.88 4.29 9.85
CA CYS A 133 -8.18 2.90 9.47
C CYS A 133 -8.86 2.77 8.07
N THR A 134 -9.39 3.87 7.52
CA THR A 134 -9.94 3.97 6.15
C THR A 134 -8.86 3.93 5.07
N GLU A 135 -7.70 4.54 5.29
CA GLU A 135 -6.61 4.59 4.31
C GLU A 135 -5.96 3.21 4.16
N LYS A 136 -5.60 2.53 5.27
CA LYS A 136 -5.09 1.14 5.20
C LYS A 136 -6.05 0.20 4.49
N GLN A 137 -7.35 0.33 4.76
CA GLN A 137 -8.38 -0.50 4.14
C GLN A 137 -8.47 -0.25 2.64
N LEU A 138 -8.41 1.02 2.21
CA LEU A 138 -8.34 1.36 0.80
C LEU A 138 -7.11 0.73 0.14
N LEU A 139 -5.94 0.84 0.76
CA LEU A 139 -4.71 0.26 0.21
C LEU A 139 -4.84 -1.26 0.01
N ILE A 140 -5.41 -1.97 0.97
CA ILE A 140 -5.64 -3.42 0.86
C ILE A 140 -6.60 -3.72 -0.30
N GLN A 141 -7.72 -3.00 -0.41
CA GLN A 141 -8.68 -3.20 -1.51
C GLN A 141 -8.06 -2.92 -2.88
N ILE A 142 -7.29 -1.84 -3.02
CA ILE A 142 -6.57 -1.53 -4.27
C ILE A 142 -5.59 -2.66 -4.60
N ALA A 143 -4.79 -3.11 -3.63
CA ALA A 143 -3.82 -4.18 -3.87
C ALA A 143 -4.46 -5.52 -4.29
N GLU A 144 -5.69 -5.81 -3.85
CA GLU A 144 -6.46 -6.98 -4.28
C GLU A 144 -7.05 -6.82 -5.70
N LEU A 145 -7.29 -5.59 -6.15
CA LEU A 145 -7.87 -5.28 -7.45
C LEU A 145 -6.82 -5.10 -8.56
N VAL A 146 -5.64 -4.52 -8.25
CA VAL A 146 -4.57 -4.28 -9.23
C VAL A 146 -4.18 -5.56 -10.01
N PRO A 147 -3.96 -6.73 -9.38
CA PRO A 147 -3.64 -7.96 -10.10
C PRO A 147 -4.74 -8.45 -11.05
N LYS A 148 -5.98 -8.02 -10.85
CA LYS A 148 -7.14 -8.43 -11.66
C LYS A 148 -7.38 -7.49 -12.84
N HIS A 149 -6.59 -6.41 -12.97
CA HIS A 149 -6.77 -5.42 -14.01
C HIS A 149 -6.30 -5.96 -15.37
N HIS A 150 -7.14 -5.80 -16.41
CA HIS A 150 -6.95 -6.34 -17.76
C HIS A 150 -5.70 -5.82 -18.50
N GLY A 151 -4.98 -4.83 -17.94
CA GLY A 151 -3.79 -4.22 -18.55
C GLY A 151 -2.44 -4.83 -18.15
N ARG A 152 -2.39 -5.75 -17.18
CA ARG A 152 -1.11 -6.26 -16.64
C ARG A 152 -0.35 -7.18 -17.60
N THR A 153 -1.05 -7.81 -18.53
CA THR A 153 -0.48 -8.78 -19.48
C THR A 153 0.42 -8.14 -20.55
N LYS A 154 0.54 -6.80 -20.62
CA LYS A 154 1.25 -6.13 -21.73
C LYS A 154 2.60 -5.50 -21.38
N LYS A 155 3.05 -5.50 -20.11
CA LYS A 155 4.31 -4.84 -19.71
C LYS A 155 5.19 -5.63 -18.73
N GLN A 156 5.09 -6.95 -18.71
CA GLN A 156 5.90 -7.80 -17.83
C GLN A 156 6.89 -8.69 -18.61
N GLU A 157 7.44 -8.16 -19.71
CA GLU A 157 8.58 -8.77 -20.42
C GLU A 157 9.70 -7.74 -20.61
N THR A 158 10.01 -6.93 -19.59
CA THR A 158 11.24 -6.11 -19.56
C THR A 158 11.61 -5.69 -18.14
N ALA A 159 11.74 -6.65 -17.23
CA ALA A 159 12.48 -6.47 -15.97
C ALA A 159 12.76 -7.83 -15.33
N ALA A 160 13.40 -8.72 -16.09
CA ALA A 160 14.04 -9.89 -15.51
C ALA A 160 15.35 -9.47 -14.85
N SER A 161 15.39 -9.64 -13.52
CA SER A 161 16.54 -10.08 -12.72
C SER A 161 17.96 -9.65 -13.10
N SER A 162 18.61 -8.91 -12.20
CA SER A 162 20.05 -9.12 -11.94
C SER A 162 20.34 -8.99 -10.44
N THR A 163 20.18 -10.11 -9.73
CA THR A 163 20.86 -10.39 -8.46
C THR A 163 22.04 -11.33 -8.73
N ALA A 164 23.24 -10.90 -8.31
CA ALA A 164 24.50 -11.63 -8.03
C ALA A 164 25.69 -10.79 -8.56
N GLY A 165 26.81 -10.58 -7.88
CA GLY A 165 27.34 -11.09 -6.62
C GLY A 165 28.65 -10.35 -6.32
N THR A 166 29.08 -10.42 -5.07
CA THR A 166 30.35 -9.87 -4.56
C THR A 166 31.54 -10.75 -4.97
N SER A 167 32.68 -10.15 -5.34
CA SER A 167 34.00 -10.77 -5.12
C SER A 167 35.16 -9.77 -5.29
N LYS A 168 35.90 -9.56 -4.20
CA LYS A 168 37.27 -9.02 -4.13
C LYS A 168 38.22 -9.81 -5.04
N GLY A 169 39.24 -9.13 -5.58
CA GLY A 169 40.43 -9.77 -6.12
C GLY A 169 41.48 -8.76 -6.61
N GLY A 170 42.44 -8.42 -5.76
CA GLY A 170 43.65 -7.71 -6.18
C GLY A 170 44.81 -8.70 -6.41
N LYS A 171 45.58 -8.50 -7.48
CA LYS A 171 47.04 -8.73 -7.58
C LYS A 171 47.52 -8.54 -9.02
N GLY A 172 48.71 -7.98 -9.19
CA GLY A 172 49.59 -8.35 -10.30
C GLY A 172 50.35 -7.22 -10.97
N GLY A 173 51.37 -6.66 -10.30
CA GLY A 173 52.46 -6.01 -11.03
C GLY A 173 53.32 -7.06 -11.73
N LYS A 174 53.81 -6.77 -12.95
CA LYS A 174 55.11 -7.26 -13.41
C LYS A 174 55.69 -6.38 -14.51
N LYS A 175 56.97 -6.08 -14.31
CA LYS A 175 57.94 -5.29 -15.07
C LYS A 175 58.61 -6.17 -16.15
N LYS A 176 59.28 -5.52 -17.11
CA LYS A 176 60.09 -6.03 -18.26
C LYS A 176 59.26 -6.22 -19.54
N LYS A 177 59.69 -5.74 -20.70
CA LYS A 177 61.06 -5.64 -21.25
C LYS A 177 61.25 -4.31 -21.99
#